data_AF-A0A0U2YYM1-F1
#
_entry.id   AF-A0A0U2YYM1-F1
#
_cell.length_a   1.000
_cell.length_b   1.000
_cell.length_c   1.000
_cell.angle_alpha   90.00
_cell.angle_beta   90.00
_cell.angle_gamma   90.00
#
_symmetry.space_group_name_H-M   'P 1'
#
loop_
_entity.id
_entity.type
_entity.pdbx_description
1 polymer ?
#
loop_
_entity_poly.entity_id
_entity_poly.type
_entity_poly.pdbx_seq_one_letter_code
_entity_poly.pdbx_strand_id
1 'polypeptide(L)' 'MSVRRALPDDVPGLTDALGELVRADEAGVTVRTRRGDVVIAARDLRAARAVPPPPPRRAPRGRPVD' A
#
# COMPACT_ATOMS: atom_id res chain seq x y z
N MET A 1 3.97 4.47 -4.20
CA MET A 1 2.77 4.92 -3.46
C MET A 1 2.17 3.74 -2.70
N SER A 2 1.51 4.03 -1.58
CA SER A 2 0.65 3.10 -0.84
C SER A 2 -0.76 3.65 -0.87
N VAL A 3 -1.70 2.85 -1.36
CA VAL A 3 -3.11 3.22 -1.46
C VAL A 3 -3.94 2.24 -0.67
N ARG A 4 -4.57 2.72 0.40
CA ARG A 4 -5.44 1.93 1.26
C ARG A 4 -6.84 1.87 0.69
N ARG A 5 -7.37 0.65 0.57
CA ARG A 5 -8.73 0.38 0.13
C ARG A 5 -9.49 -0.54 1.08
N ALA A 6 -10.81 -0.48 1.03
CA ALA A 6 -11.67 -1.49 1.63
C ALA A 6 -11.52 -2.84 0.89
N LEU A 7 -11.68 -3.93 1.64
CA LEU A 7 -11.99 -5.23 1.07
C LEU A 7 -13.45 -5.26 0.60
N PRO A 8 -13.83 -6.24 -0.25
CA PRO A 8 -15.23 -6.43 -0.66
C PRO A 8 -16.18 -6.49 0.53
N ASP A 9 -17.45 -6.10 0.33
CA ASP A 9 -18.42 -5.88 1.41
C ASP A 9 -18.71 -7.12 2.28
N ASP A 10 -18.51 -8.33 1.73
CA ASP A 10 -18.65 -9.60 2.44
C ASP A 10 -17.45 -9.92 3.37
N VAL A 11 -16.37 -9.14 3.29
CA VAL A 11 -15.17 -9.29 4.11
C VAL A 11 -14.82 -7.97 4.79
N PRO A 12 -14.99 -7.84 6.12
CA PRO A 12 -14.59 -6.63 6.83
C PRO A 12 -13.07 -6.48 6.81
N GLY A 13 -12.58 -5.29 6.45
CA GLY A 13 -11.16 -4.97 6.57
C GLY A 13 -10.65 -3.97 5.54
N LEU A 14 -9.40 -3.58 5.73
CA LEU A 14 -8.66 -2.68 4.84
C LEU A 14 -7.37 -3.36 4.37
N THR A 15 -6.95 -3.04 3.15
CA THR A 15 -5.68 -3.51 2.59
C THR A 15 -5.02 -2.42 1.75
N ASP A 16 -3.71 -2.53 1.54
CA ASP A 16 -2.93 -1.54 0.77
C ASP A 16 -2.51 -2.12 -0.59
N ALA A 17 -2.74 -1.36 -1.67
CA ALA A 17 -2.09 -1.56 -2.96
C ALA A 17 -0.77 -0.78 -2.99
N LEU A 18 0.33 -1.45 -3.35
CA LEU A 18 1.67 -0.88 -3.38
C LEU A 18 2.21 -0.86 -4.80
N GLY A 19 2.59 0.33 -5.27
CA GLY A 19 3.07 0.49 -6.64
C GLY A 19 3.16 1.94 -7.10
N GLU A 20 3.19 2.13 -8.41
CA GLU A 20 3.15 3.43 -9.06
C GLU A 20 1.70 3.89 -9.25
N LEU A 21 1.40 5.15 -8.95
CA LEU A 21 0.08 5.74 -9.24
C LEU A 21 0.09 6.20 -10.70
N VAL A 22 -0.70 5.54 -11.55
CA VAL A 22 -0.70 5.80 -13.00
C VAL A 22 -1.96 6.53 -13.50
N ARG A 23 -3.02 6.55 -12.69
CA ARG A 23 -4.25 7.33 -12.93
C ARG A 23 -4.86 7.76 -11.61
N ALA A 24 -5.38 8.97 -11.56
CA ALA A 24 -6.19 9.48 -10.45
C ALA A 24 -7.21 10.49 -10.99
N ASP A 25 -8.49 10.23 -10.72
CA ASP A 25 -9.60 11.13 -11.04
C ASP A 25 -10.81 10.85 -10.14
N GLU A 26 -11.95 11.47 -10.45
CA GLU A 26 -13.18 11.39 -9.68
C GLU A 26 -13.74 9.96 -9.56
N ALA A 27 -13.46 9.08 -10.53
CA ALA A 27 -13.90 7.69 -10.47
C ALA A 27 -13.04 6.86 -9.49
N GLY A 28 -11.81 7.30 -9.23
CA GLY A 28 -10.87 6.66 -8.32
C GLY A 28 -9.45 6.67 -8.83
N VAL A 29 -8.70 5.62 -8.52
CA VAL A 29 -7.26 5.55 -8.81
C VAL A 29 -6.85 4.20 -9.40
N THR A 30 -5.78 4.21 -10.19
CA THR A 30 -5.14 3.00 -10.70
C THR A 30 -3.70 2.94 -10.20
N VAL A 31 -3.35 1.85 -9.53
CA VAL A 31 -1.99 1.59 -9.04
C VAL A 31 -1.39 0.44 -9.83
N ARG A 32 -0.29 0.70 -10.54
CA ARG A 32 0.49 -0.33 -11.21
C ARG A 32 1.35 -1.06 -10.19
N THR A 33 0.98 -2.30 -9.89
CA THR A 33 1.70 -3.17 -8.94
C THR A 33 2.57 -4.19 -9.68
N ARG A 34 3.41 -4.92 -8.96
CA ARG A 34 4.20 -6.02 -9.54
C ARG A 34 3.35 -7.18 -10.07
N ARG A 35 2.08 -7.28 -9.66
CA ARG A 35 1.13 -8.35 -10.06
C ARG A 35 0.12 -7.87 -11.11
N GLY A 36 0.31 -6.67 -11.65
CA GLY A 36 -0.63 -6.01 -12.55
C GLY A 36 -1.27 -4.77 -11.95
N ASP A 37 -2.13 -4.14 -12.74
CA ASP A 37 -2.81 -2.90 -12.36
C ASP A 37 -3.97 -3.20 -11.41
N VAL A 38 -4.07 -2.43 -10.32
CA VAL A 38 -5.17 -2.46 -9.36
C VAL A 38 -5.99 -1.20 -9.53
N VAL A 39 -7.26 -1.35 -9.90
CA VAL A 39 -8.23 -0.24 -9.98
C VAL A 39 -9.00 -0.16 -8.68
N ILE A 40 -9.06 1.01 -8.07
CA ILE A 40 -9.72 1.27 -6.79
C ILE A 40 -10.75 2.36 -7.02
N ALA A 41 -12.03 2.05 -6.83
CA ALA A 41 -13.11 3.02 -6.95
C ALA A 41 -13.01 4.06 -5.83
N ALA A 42 -13.46 5.29 -6.11
CA ALA A 42 -13.44 6.39 -5.14
C ALA A 42 -14.13 6.05 -3.81
N ARG A 43 -15.23 5.27 -3.85
CA ARG A 43 -15.97 4.81 -2.65
C ARG A 43 -15.17 3.87 -1.73
N ASP A 44 -14.22 3.15 -2.30
CA ASP A 44 -13.42 2.15 -1.58
C ASP A 44 -12.06 2.71 -1.13
N LEU A 45 -11.66 3.86 -1.69
CA LEU A 45 -10.41 4.54 -1.40
C LEU A 45 -10.46 5.20 -0.01
N ARG A 46 -9.53 4.83 0.88
CA ARG A 46 -9.47 5.34 2.26
C ARG A 46 -8.30 6.28 2.51
N ALA A 47 -7.17 6.02 1.88
CA ALA A 47 -5.99 6.88 1.97
C ALA A 47 -5.04 6.62 0.80
N ALA A 48 -4.35 7.65 0.35
CA ALA A 48 -3.21 7.54 -0.56
C ALA A 48 -2.02 8.30 0.03
N ARG A 49 -0.85 7.68 0.06
CA ARG A 49 0.39 8.33 0.51
C ARG A 49 1.61 7.83 -0.25
N ALA A 50 2.65 8.66 -0.29
CA ALA A 50 3.98 8.18 -0.63
C ALA A 50 4.42 7.11 0.37
N VAL A 51 5.10 6.07 -0.10
CA VAL A 51 5.69 5.08 0.81
C VAL A 51 6.89 5.74 1.48
N PRO A 52 7.00 5.69 2.82
CA PRO A 52 8.20 6.20 3.50
C PRO A 52 9.47 5.48 3.00
N PRO A 53 10.63 6.15 2.99
CA PRO A 53 11.89 5.46 2.73
C PRO A 53 12.09 4.31 3.73
N PRO A 54 12.77 3.22 3.34
CA PRO A 54 13.03 2.10 4.23
C PRO A 54 13.69 2.58 5.54
N PRO A 55 13.27 2.05 6.71
CA PRO A 55 13.90 2.41 7.97
C PRO A 55 15.39 2.02 7.95
N PRO A 56 16.24 2.71 8.74
CA PRO A 56 17.65 2.33 8.90
C PRO A 56 17.78 0.85 9.28
N ARG A 57 18.80 0.17 8.74
CA ARG A 57 19.07 -1.23 9.07
C ARG A 57 19.36 -1.35 10.56
N ARG A 58 18.73 -2.32 11.23
CA ARG A 58 19.04 -2.65 12.63
C ARG A 58 20.47 -3.18 12.71
N ALA A 59 21.19 -2.80 13.77
CA ALA A 59 22.50 -3.38 14.05
C ALA A 59 22.39 -4.91 14.25
N PRO A 60 23.43 -5.69 13.89
CA PRO A 60 23.47 -7.10 14.21
C PRO A 60 23.19 -7.32 15.70
N ARG A 61 22.43 -8.35 16.03
CA ARG A 61 22.33 -8.80 17.43
C ARG A 61 23.74 -9.26 17.84
N GLY A 62 24.36 -8.55 18.77
CA GLY A 62 25.63 -9.00 19.37
C GLY A 62 25.43 -10.40 19.95
N ARG A 63 26.39 -11.29 19.71
CA ARG A 63 26.45 -12.57 20.43
C ARG A 63 26.63 -12.25 21.92
N PRO A 64 25.87 -12.87 22.84
CA PRO A 64 26.17 -12.77 24.26
C PRO A 64 27.64 -13.15 24.49
N VAL A 65 28.40 -12.29 25.17
CA VAL A 65 29.73 -12.64 25.68
C VAL A 65 29.47 -13.46 26.95
N ASP A 66 30.10 -14.63 27.04
CA ASP A 66 30.11 -15.52 28.22
C ASP A 66 30.90 -14.87 29.37
#